data_AF-A0A0K9FC19-F1
#
_entry.id   AF-A0A0K9FC19-F1
#
_cell.length_a   1.000
_cell.length_b   1.000
_cell.length_c   1.000
_cell.angle_alpha   90.00
_cell.angle_beta   90.00
_cell.angle_gamma   90.00
#
_symmetry.space_group_name_H-M   'P 1'
#
loop_
_entity.id
_entity.type
_entity.pdbx_description
1 polymer ?
#
loop_
_entity_poly.entity_id
_entity_poly.type
_entity_poly.pdbx_seq_one_letter_code
_entity_poly.pdbx_strand_id
1 'polypeptide(L)'
;MKNSTISEMIHIGIMVGIIIVGFTLFFLLPKENISENEKRQLTPFPTFSAESFLNKSYAQQVELYVNDAFPFRGQLIELSAFYNDVKGIRSGTDEIQIYNIQK
;
A
#
# COMPACT_ATOMS: atom_id res chain seq x y z
N MET A 1 33.87 13.02 -14.17
CA MET A 1 32.85 12.15 -14.80
C MET A 1 32.46 10.91 -13.96
N LYS A 2 32.75 10.83 -12.66
CA LYS A 2 32.49 9.64 -11.82
C LYS A 2 31.38 9.86 -10.76
N ASN A 3 30.87 11.08 -10.65
CA ASN A 3 30.02 11.51 -9.55
C ASN A 3 28.53 11.17 -9.80
N SER A 4 28.12 11.11 -11.08
CA SER A 4 26.75 10.71 -11.47
C SER A 4 26.45 9.27 -11.09
N THR A 5 27.38 8.35 -11.34
CA THR A 5 27.19 6.92 -11.07
C THR A 5 27.04 6.62 -9.59
N ILE A 6 27.76 7.33 -8.71
CA ILE A 6 27.60 7.19 -7.26
C ILE A 6 26.21 7.66 -6.83
N SER A 7 25.73 8.80 -7.36
CA SER A 7 24.39 9.29 -7.04
C SER A 7 23.31 8.31 -7.52
N GLU A 8 23.45 7.73 -8.71
CA GLU A 8 22.52 6.72 -9.25
C GLU A 8 22.49 5.47 -8.36
N MET A 9 23.65 4.97 -7.95
CA MET A 9 23.76 3.82 -7.05
C MET A 9 23.11 4.10 -5.68
N ILE A 10 23.20 5.33 -5.17
CA ILE A 10 22.54 5.72 -3.92
C ILE A 10 21.01 5.68 -4.09
N HIS A 11 20.46 6.27 -5.16
CA HIS A 11 19.01 6.23 -5.40
C HIS A 11 18.49 4.81 -5.55
N ILE A 12 19.18 3.97 -6.32
CA ILE A 12 18.84 2.56 -6.51
C ILE A 12 18.90 1.82 -5.16
N GLY A 13 19.97 2.02 -4.40
CA GLY A 13 20.15 1.39 -3.09
C GLY A 13 19.04 1.75 -2.11
N ILE A 14 18.64 3.02 -2.07
CA ILE A 14 17.52 3.49 -1.23
C ILE A 14 16.21 2.85 -1.67
N MET A 15 15.91 2.85 -2.98
CA MET A 15 14.66 2.30 -3.50
C MET A 15 14.54 0.79 -3.24
N VAL A 16 15.61 0.04 -3.48
CA VAL A 16 15.67 -1.40 -3.18
C VAL A 16 15.56 -1.65 -1.68
N GLY A 17 16.22 -0.83 -0.84
CA GLY A 17 16.14 -0.92 0.60
C GLY A 17 14.72 -0.76 1.12
N ILE A 18 13.98 0.23 0.63
CA ILE A 18 12.56 0.46 0.99
C ILE A 18 11.71 -0.76 0.63
N ILE A 19 11.91 -1.35 -0.56
CA ILE A 19 11.17 -2.56 -0.98
C ILE A 19 11.47 -3.73 -0.05
N ILE A 20 12.74 -3.99 0.27
CA ILE A 20 13.14 -5.11 1.13
C ILE A 20 12.56 -4.95 2.53
N VAL A 21 12.59 -3.73 3.08
CA VAL A 21 12.00 -3.44 4.40
C VAL A 21 10.49 -3.66 4.36
N GLY A 22 9.79 -3.11 3.36
CA GLY A 22 8.35 -3.32 3.21
C GLY A 22 7.96 -4.79 3.07
N PHE A 23 8.72 -5.56 2.27
CA PHE A 23 8.51 -6.99 2.11
C PHE A 23 8.76 -7.76 3.42
N THR A 24 9.84 -7.45 4.12
CA THR A 24 10.18 -8.06 5.41
C THR A 24 9.08 -7.80 6.43
N LEU A 25 8.64 -6.54 6.55
CA LEU A 25 7.53 -6.15 7.43
C LEU A 25 6.23 -6.89 7.06
N PHE A 26 5.91 -7.06 5.78
CA PHE A 26 4.71 -7.78 5.34
C PHE A 26 4.68 -9.25 5.79
N PHE A 27 5.84 -9.90 5.91
CA PHE A 27 5.93 -11.29 6.39
C PHE A 27 6.05 -11.41 7.91
N LEU A 28 6.73 -10.46 8.56
CA LEU A 28 6.98 -10.49 10.01
C LEU A 28 5.82 -9.96 10.84
N LEU A 29 5.08 -8.97 10.34
CA LEU A 29 3.94 -8.46 11.09
C LEU A 29 2.81 -9.52 11.10
N PRO A 30 2.20 -9.78 12.27
CA PRO A 30 1.05 -10.65 12.34
C PRO A 30 -0.05 -10.05 11.47
N LYS A 31 -0.47 -10.82 10.47
CA LYS A 31 -1.57 -10.41 9.59
C LYS A 31 -2.85 -10.52 10.42
N GLU A 32 -3.40 -9.37 10.77
CA GLU A 32 -4.61 -9.30 11.57
C GLU A 32 -5.78 -9.77 10.70
N ASN A 33 -6.49 -10.83 11.12
CA ASN A 33 -7.61 -11.38 10.36
C ASN A 33 -8.90 -10.54 10.53
N ILE A 34 -8.85 -9.49 11.38
CA ILE A 34 -9.97 -8.64 11.76
C ILE A 34 -9.46 -7.19 11.74
N SER A 35 -10.11 -6.31 10.98
CA SER A 35 -9.82 -4.87 11.03
C SER A 35 -10.57 -4.33 12.23
N GLU A 36 -9.89 -4.05 13.35
CA GLU A 36 -10.53 -3.40 14.50
C GLU A 36 -11.08 -2.01 14.14
N ASN A 37 -10.46 -1.33 13.17
CA ASN A 37 -10.85 0.01 12.71
C ASN A 37 -12.11 0.02 11.82
N GLU A 38 -12.33 -1.02 11.01
CA GLU A 38 -13.44 -1.05 10.03
C GLU A 38 -14.50 -2.11 10.33
N LYS A 39 -14.33 -2.94 11.37
CA LYS A 39 -15.24 -4.03 11.78
C LYS A 39 -15.63 -4.96 10.62
N ARG A 40 -14.70 -5.23 9.69
CA ARG A 40 -14.86 -6.16 8.57
C ARG A 40 -13.91 -7.34 8.74
N GLN A 41 -14.36 -8.55 8.41
CA GLN A 41 -13.47 -9.72 8.29
C GLN A 41 -12.50 -9.44 7.14
N LEU A 42 -11.18 -9.46 7.39
CA LEU A 42 -10.21 -9.28 6.32
C LEU A 42 -10.28 -10.49 5.38
N THR A 43 -10.14 -10.22 4.09
CA THR A 43 -10.26 -11.20 3.03
C THR A 43 -9.30 -12.37 3.30
N PRO A 44 -9.78 -13.62 3.41
CA PRO A 44 -8.91 -14.77 3.58
C PRO A 44 -8.05 -14.97 2.33
N PHE A 45 -6.91 -15.66 2.49
CA PHE A 45 -6.05 -15.99 1.35
C PHE A 45 -6.86 -16.76 0.29
N PRO A 46 -6.84 -16.35 -0.99
CA PRO A 46 -7.71 -16.92 -2.00
C PRO A 46 -7.37 -18.38 -2.30
N THR A 47 -8.40 -19.21 -2.49
CA THR A 47 -8.21 -20.60 -2.91
C THR A 47 -7.78 -20.66 -4.36
N PHE A 48 -6.64 -21.29 -4.61
CA PHE A 48 -6.16 -21.51 -5.97
C PHE A 48 -7.06 -22.49 -6.72
N SER A 49 -7.54 -22.10 -7.91
CA SER A 49 -8.26 -22.99 -8.83
C SER A 49 -7.83 -22.71 -10.27
N ALA A 50 -7.77 -23.75 -11.11
CA ALA A 50 -7.38 -23.61 -12.52
C ALA A 50 -8.33 -22.69 -13.32
N GLU A 51 -9.62 -22.71 -12.97
CA GLU A 51 -10.63 -21.81 -13.53
C GLU A 51 -10.40 -20.37 -13.09
N SER A 52 -10.12 -20.13 -11.80
CA SER A 52 -9.82 -18.79 -11.26
C SER A 52 -8.52 -18.19 -11.79
N PHE A 53 -7.56 -19.05 -12.16
CA PHE A 53 -6.32 -18.61 -12.79
C PHE A 53 -6.57 -18.16 -14.24
N LEU A 54 -7.33 -18.94 -15.02
CA LEU A 54 -7.65 -18.62 -16.42
C LEU A 54 -8.59 -17.43 -16.55
N ASN A 55 -9.53 -17.26 -15.63
CA ASN A 55 -10.48 -16.15 -15.63
C ASN A 55 -9.94 -14.87 -14.96
N LYS A 56 -8.65 -14.84 -14.55
CA LYS A 56 -7.95 -13.74 -13.86
C LYS A 56 -8.50 -13.35 -12.48
N SER A 57 -9.58 -13.96 -12.00
CA SER A 57 -10.16 -13.67 -10.68
C SER A 57 -9.20 -14.01 -9.54
N TYR A 58 -8.33 -15.01 -9.70
CA TYR A 58 -7.34 -15.36 -8.69
C TYR A 58 -6.33 -14.23 -8.48
N ALA A 59 -5.81 -13.63 -9.55
CA ALA A 59 -4.85 -12.52 -9.46
C ALA A 59 -5.47 -11.30 -8.79
N GLN A 60 -6.73 -10.97 -9.13
CA GLN A 60 -7.47 -9.87 -8.51
C GLN A 60 -7.68 -10.09 -7.01
N GLN A 61 -8.02 -11.31 -6.59
CA GLN A 61 -8.19 -11.62 -5.18
C GLN A 61 -6.87 -11.57 -4.40
N VAL A 62 -5.76 -12.01 -5.01
CA VAL A 62 -4.43 -11.87 -4.41
C VAL A 62 -4.05 -10.40 -4.28
N GLU A 63 -4.32 -9.58 -5.29
CA GLU A 63 -4.07 -8.14 -5.23
C GLU A 63 -4.86 -7.47 -4.11
N LEU A 64 -6.15 -7.78 -3.98
CA LEU A 64 -6.99 -7.30 -2.87
C LEU A 64 -6.44 -7.73 -1.51
N TYR A 65 -6.03 -8.99 -1.37
CA TYR A 65 -5.44 -9.50 -0.14
C TYR A 65 -4.14 -8.77 0.23
N VAL A 66 -3.24 -8.58 -0.74
CA VAL A 66 -1.96 -7.88 -0.51
C VAL A 66 -2.20 -6.41 -0.17
N ASN A 67 -3.14 -5.76 -0.86
CA ASN A 67 -3.50 -4.37 -0.59
C ASN A 67 -4.07 -4.18 0.81
N ASP A 68 -4.89 -5.12 1.29
CA ASP A 68 -5.48 -5.07 2.63
C ASP A 68 -4.47 -5.45 3.74
N ALA A 69 -3.54 -6.37 3.47
CA ALA A 69 -2.56 -6.86 4.43
C ALA A 69 -1.23 -6.08 4.44
N PHE A 70 -1.10 -5.00 3.66
CA PHE A 70 0.14 -4.24 3.60
C PHE A 70 0.41 -3.51 4.92
N PRO A 71 1.61 -3.65 5.52
CA PRO A 71 1.92 -3.04 6.79
C PRO A 71 1.86 -1.51 6.67
N PHE A 72 1.26 -0.87 7.67
CA PHE A 72 1.12 0.59 7.74
C PHE A 72 0.33 1.23 6.59
N ARG A 73 -0.57 0.48 5.93
CA ARG A 73 -1.43 0.98 4.85
C ARG A 73 -2.11 2.31 5.21
N GLY A 74 -2.72 2.40 6.39
CA GLY A 74 -3.44 3.61 6.83
C GLY A 74 -2.54 4.83 6.89
N GLN A 75 -1.36 4.70 7.50
CA GLN A 75 -0.38 5.78 7.62
C GLN A 75 0.18 6.19 6.24
N LEU A 76 0.35 5.24 5.31
CA LEU A 76 0.80 5.54 3.95
C LEU A 76 -0.25 6.29 3.13
N ILE A 77 -1.53 5.96 3.30
CA ILE A 77 -2.65 6.67 2.69
C ILE A 77 -2.75 8.09 3.27
N GLU A 78 -2.61 8.25 4.58
CA GLU A 78 -2.62 9.56 5.23
C GLU A 78 -1.43 10.42 4.76
N LEU A 79 -0.24 9.83 4.67
CA LEU A 79 0.95 10.52 4.15
C LEU A 79 0.77 10.95 2.69
N SER A 80 0.18 10.10 1.85
CA SER A 80 -0.05 10.43 0.44
C SER A 80 -1.10 11.52 0.30
N ALA A 81 -2.16 11.49 1.12
CA ALA A 81 -3.15 12.55 1.20
C ALA A 81 -2.53 13.89 1.64
N PHE A 82 -1.74 13.89 2.71
CA PHE A 82 -1.02 15.07 3.20
C PHE A 82 -0.08 15.64 2.13
N TYR A 83 0.68 14.78 1.45
CA TYR A 83 1.59 15.20 0.39
C TYR A 83 0.87 15.83 -0.80
N ASN A 84 -0.29 15.28 -1.18
CA ASN A 84 -1.12 15.84 -2.24
C ASN A 84 -1.75 17.18 -1.82
N ASP A 85 -2.19 17.30 -0.57
CA ASP A 85 -2.74 18.55 0.00
C ASP A 85 -1.68 19.67 -0.01
N VAL A 86 -0.46 19.39 0.48
CA VAL A 86 0.65 20.35 0.48
C VAL A 86 1.03 20.79 -0.94
N LYS A 87 0.90 19.91 -1.94
CA LYS A 87 1.14 20.24 -3.34
C LYS A 87 0.04 21.10 -3.96
N GLY A 88 -1.13 21.22 -3.32
CA GLY A 88 -2.29 21.93 -3.84
C GLY A 88 -2.90 21.30 -5.10
N ILE A 89 -2.50 20.07 -5.47
CA ILE A 89 -3.04 19.36 -6.62
C ILE A 89 -4.30 18.64 -6.17
N ARG A 90 -5.44 19.28 -6.41
CA ARG A 90 -6.76 18.68 -6.25
C ARG A 90 -7.09 17.94 -7.55
N SER A 91 -6.80 16.64 -7.61
CA SER A 91 -7.30 15.81 -8.70
C SER A 91 -8.82 15.81 -8.59
N GLY A 92 -9.52 16.31 -9.62
CA GLY A 92 -10.97 16.61 -9.62
C GLY A 92 -11.92 15.42 -9.45
N THR A 93 -11.44 14.30 -8.94
CA THR A 93 -12.19 13.09 -8.56
C THR A 93 -12.13 12.79 -7.06
N ASP A 94 -11.37 13.55 -6.27
CA ASP A 94 -11.24 13.30 -4.84
C ASP A 94 -12.52 13.71 -4.10
N GLU A 95 -13.06 12.74 -3.38
CA GLU A 95 -14.25 12.79 -2.54
C GLU A 95 -14.25 14.03 -1.62
N ILE A 96 -15.44 14.51 -1.25
CA ILE A 96 -15.62 15.63 -0.33
C ILE A 96 -14.96 15.28 1.02
N GLN A 97 -13.76 15.80 1.27
CA GLN A 97 -13.11 15.68 2.57
C GLN A 97 -13.78 16.65 3.55
N ILE A 98 -14.65 16.12 4.43
CA ILE A 98 -15.24 16.88 5.53
C ILE A 98 -14.18 16.99 6.63
N TYR A 99 -13.50 18.14 6.67
CA TYR A 99 -12.65 18.49 7.81
C TYR A 99 -13.55 18.70 9.03
N ASN A 100 -13.61 17.70 9.90
CA ASN A 100 -14.26 17.85 11.19
C ASN A 100 -13.34 18.69 12.09
N ILE A 101 -13.48 20.01 12.02
CA ILE A 101 -12.79 20.96 12.89
C ILE A 101 -13.43 20.83 14.28
N GLN A 102 -12.99 19.85 15.05
CA GLN A 102 -13.27 19.80 16.48
C GLN A 102 -12.41 20.89 17.14
N LYS A 103 -13.09 21.92 17.65
CA LYS A 103 -12.50 23.03 18.41
C LYS A 103 -12.18 22.60 19.84
#